data_AF-A0A4U7E2C4-F1
#
_entry.id   AF-A0A4U7E2C4-F1
#
_cell.length_a   1.000
_cell.length_b   1.000
_cell.length_c   1.000
_cell.angle_alpha   90.00
_cell.angle_beta   90.00
_cell.angle_gamma   90.00
#
_symmetry.space_group_name_H-M   'P 1'
#
loop_
_entity.id
_entity.type
_entity.pdbx_description
1 polymer ?
#
loop_
_entity_poly.entity_id
_entity_poly.type
_entity_poly.pdbx_seq_one_letter_code
_entity_poly.pdbx_strand_id
1 'polypeptide(L)'
;MSNGQLEITSFDAIDVDPLIEEYPFDDQRILKAQFKYVKKNPFDESIERTYSGEITYRSGSQIVLVSTKSDTPSAGEIVRKLEQILPGDLEIFPGLFPSRQAIWDFIKRADDILEVEVFYKNELQPYDEIEGLDVSEVVDEYIVERADLIFRRNGQEILVTYTDESLNIQAEDTKSGDVNDVEYITQLFEREVIAK
;
A
#
# COMPACT_ATOMS: atom_id res chain seq x y z
N MET A 1 -11.32 15.89 13.89
CA MET A 1 -11.89 15.73 12.53
C MET A 1 -11.14 16.67 11.61
N SER A 2 -10.64 16.20 10.45
CA SER A 2 -9.86 17.05 9.55
C SER A 2 -10.78 17.87 8.62
N ASN A 3 -10.46 19.16 8.51
CA ASN A 3 -11.25 20.16 7.76
C ASN A 3 -10.86 20.27 6.28
N GLY A 4 -10.22 19.24 5.71
CA GLY A 4 -9.82 19.33 4.30
C GLY A 4 -10.88 18.86 3.33
N GLN A 5 -10.81 19.41 2.12
CA GLN A 5 -11.69 19.15 0.99
C GLN A 5 -10.92 18.39 -0.08
N LEU A 6 -11.47 17.26 -0.51
CA LEU A 6 -10.95 16.45 -1.61
C LEU A 6 -11.73 16.80 -2.89
N GLU A 7 -11.01 17.00 -3.99
CA GLU A 7 -11.54 17.27 -5.31
C GLU A 7 -10.84 16.36 -6.33
N ILE A 8 -11.62 15.63 -7.14
CA ILE A 8 -11.09 14.83 -8.25
C ILE A 8 -10.94 15.74 -9.47
N THR A 9 -9.72 15.82 -10.02
CA THR A 9 -9.37 16.78 -11.08
C THR A 9 -9.30 16.16 -12.46
N SER A 10 -8.98 14.87 -12.57
CA SER A 10 -9.03 14.12 -13.82
C SER A 10 -9.18 12.62 -13.56
N PHE A 11 -9.57 11.89 -14.61
CA PHE A 11 -9.72 10.44 -14.59
C PHE A 11 -9.22 9.85 -15.90
N ASP A 12 -8.55 8.70 -15.83
CA ASP A 12 -8.09 7.91 -16.96
C ASP A 12 -8.21 6.42 -16.67
N ALA A 13 -8.21 5.59 -17.70
CA ALA A 13 -8.21 4.13 -17.58
C ALA A 13 -7.11 3.55 -18.46
N ILE A 14 -6.22 2.76 -17.85
CA ILE A 14 -5.10 2.12 -18.53
C ILE A 14 -5.13 0.61 -18.29
N ASP A 15 -4.63 -0.14 -19.27
CA ASP A 15 -4.42 -1.59 -19.11
C ASP A 15 -3.06 -1.82 -18.41
N VAL A 16 -2.95 -2.94 -17.69
CA VAL A 16 -1.74 -3.28 -16.92
C VAL A 16 -0.92 -4.31 -17.66
N ASP A 17 0.35 -3.98 -17.90
CA ASP A 17 1.33 -4.96 -18.36
C ASP A 17 1.96 -5.68 -17.16
N PRO A 18 1.95 -7.03 -17.13
CA PRO A 18 2.63 -7.79 -16.09
C PRO A 18 4.15 -7.53 -16.09
N LEU A 19 4.67 -7.16 -14.92
CA LEU A 19 6.09 -6.99 -14.62
C LEU A 19 6.69 -8.21 -13.89
N ILE A 20 5.83 -9.14 -13.46
CA ILE A 20 6.22 -10.38 -12.78
C ILE A 20 5.72 -11.60 -13.52
N GLU A 21 6.44 -12.72 -13.37
CA GLU A 21 5.97 -14.02 -13.84
C GLU A 21 4.74 -14.47 -13.02
N GLU A 22 3.84 -15.20 -13.67
CA GLU A 22 2.63 -15.76 -13.07
C GLU A 22 1.71 -14.70 -12.41
N TYR A 23 1.60 -13.53 -13.04
CA TYR A 23 0.68 -12.49 -12.59
C TYR A 23 -0.78 -12.97 -12.72
N PRO A 24 -1.60 -12.95 -11.65
CA PRO A 24 -2.89 -13.62 -11.63
C PRO A 24 -4.06 -12.81 -12.22
N PHE A 25 -3.85 -11.53 -12.56
CA PHE A 25 -4.88 -10.62 -13.05
C PHE A 25 -4.58 -10.16 -14.48
N ASP A 26 -4.76 -11.06 -15.44
CA ASP A 26 -4.42 -10.87 -16.85
C ASP A 26 -5.35 -9.87 -17.59
N ASP A 27 -6.55 -9.64 -17.07
CA ASP A 27 -7.52 -8.66 -17.57
C ASP A 27 -7.56 -7.36 -16.75
N GLN A 28 -6.55 -7.15 -15.88
CA GLN A 28 -6.53 -6.00 -14.97
C GLN A 28 -6.48 -4.67 -15.71
N ARG A 29 -7.39 -3.78 -15.31
CA ARG A 29 -7.42 -2.38 -15.71
C ARG A 29 -7.24 -1.50 -14.48
N ILE A 30 -6.45 -0.43 -14.63
CA ILE A 30 -6.29 0.60 -13.62
C ILE A 30 -7.20 1.77 -13.98
N LEU A 31 -8.11 2.10 -13.07
CA LEU A 31 -8.84 3.35 -13.07
C LEU A 31 -8.06 4.36 -12.24
N LYS A 32 -7.53 5.41 -12.86
CA LYS A 32 -6.61 6.38 -12.27
C LYS A 32 -7.30 7.74 -12.15
N ALA A 33 -7.35 8.27 -10.95
CA ALA A 33 -7.93 9.57 -10.65
C ALA A 33 -6.87 10.50 -10.05
N GLN A 34 -6.67 11.68 -10.64
CA GLN A 34 -5.88 12.73 -10.01
C GLN A 34 -6.76 13.47 -9.00
N PHE A 35 -6.18 13.86 -7.87
CA PHE A 35 -6.90 14.63 -6.86
C PHE A 35 -6.12 15.85 -6.39
N LYS A 36 -6.89 16.79 -5.86
CA LYS A 36 -6.44 17.93 -5.08
C LYS A 36 -7.05 17.86 -3.68
N TYR A 37 -6.22 18.06 -2.67
CA TYR A 37 -6.66 18.13 -1.28
C TYR A 37 -6.31 19.50 -0.69
N VAL A 38 -7.32 20.26 -0.27
CA VAL A 38 -7.13 21.60 0.30
C VAL A 38 -7.38 21.53 1.80
N LYS A 39 -6.38 21.91 2.60
CA LYS A 39 -6.46 21.98 4.07
C LYS A 39 -6.25 23.41 4.53
N LYS A 40 -7.22 23.93 5.28
CA LYS A 40 -7.11 25.24 5.97
C LYS A 40 -6.32 25.11 7.26
N ASN A 41 -5.53 26.13 7.59
CA ASN A 41 -4.88 26.21 8.89
C ASN A 41 -5.95 26.40 9.98
N PRO A 42 -5.96 25.59 11.05
CA PRO A 42 -6.97 25.68 12.10
C PRO A 42 -6.90 26.97 12.93
N PHE A 43 -5.79 27.71 12.87
CA PHE A 43 -5.57 28.96 13.61
C PHE A 43 -5.69 30.21 12.75
N ASP A 44 -5.68 30.07 11.42
CA ASP A 44 -5.83 31.17 10.46
C ASP A 44 -6.45 30.65 9.16
N GLU A 45 -7.75 30.84 8.99
CA GLU A 45 -8.48 30.33 7.82
C GLU A 45 -8.06 30.98 6.49
N SER A 46 -7.29 32.06 6.51
CA SER A 46 -6.72 32.67 5.30
C SER A 46 -5.54 31.88 4.74
N ILE A 47 -4.94 31.00 5.54
CA ILE A 47 -3.82 30.14 5.12
C ILE A 47 -4.36 28.79 4.67
N GLU A 48 -4.19 28.51 3.38
CA GLU A 48 -4.53 27.23 2.77
C GLU A 48 -3.28 26.48 2.31
N ARG A 49 -3.27 25.16 2.49
CA ARG A 49 -2.30 24.26 1.88
C ARG A 49 -3.00 23.34 0.91
N THR A 50 -2.49 23.29 -0.30
CA THR A 50 -2.94 22.36 -1.34
C THR A 50 -1.96 21.22 -1.46
N TYR A 51 -2.48 20.01 -1.48
CA TYR A 51 -1.76 18.79 -1.78
C TYR A 51 -2.36 18.18 -3.05
N SER A 52 -1.56 17.44 -3.79
CA SER A 52 -1.97 16.74 -4.99
C SER A 52 -1.48 15.31 -4.92
N GLY A 53 -2.25 14.40 -5.49
CA GLY A 53 -1.87 13.01 -5.59
C GLY A 53 -2.76 12.26 -6.56
N GLU A 54 -2.67 10.95 -6.48
CA GLU A 54 -3.33 10.03 -7.36
C GLU A 54 -4.01 8.92 -6.55
N ILE A 55 -5.20 8.54 -7.00
CA ILE A 55 -5.92 7.36 -6.51
C ILE A 55 -6.02 6.40 -7.68
N THR A 56 -5.65 5.15 -7.48
CA THR A 56 -5.86 4.09 -8.47
C THR A 56 -6.77 3.02 -7.90
N TYR A 57 -7.72 2.56 -8.70
CA TYR A 57 -8.50 1.36 -8.44
C TYR A 57 -8.13 0.30 -9.47
N ARG A 58 -7.82 -0.90 -8.99
CA ARG A 58 -7.35 -2.02 -9.81
C ARG A 58 -8.48 -3.03 -9.94
N SER A 59 -8.99 -3.25 -11.15
CA SER A 59 -10.25 -3.96 -11.34
C SER A 59 -10.19 -5.46 -11.02
N GLY A 60 -9.05 -6.11 -11.24
CA GLY A 60 -8.87 -7.54 -11.01
C GLY A 60 -8.72 -7.86 -9.53
N SER A 61 -7.81 -7.18 -8.84
CA SER A 61 -7.53 -7.36 -7.41
C SER A 61 -8.49 -6.59 -6.49
N GLN A 62 -9.25 -5.63 -7.04
CA GLN A 62 -10.18 -4.75 -6.33
C GLN A 62 -9.53 -3.88 -5.24
N ILE A 63 -8.22 -3.65 -5.31
CA ILE A 63 -7.50 -2.81 -4.36
C ILE A 63 -7.51 -1.33 -4.80
N VAL A 64 -7.46 -0.45 -3.81
CA VAL A 64 -7.29 0.99 -3.99
C VAL A 64 -5.91 1.40 -3.51
N LEU A 65 -5.15 2.11 -4.34
CA LEU A 65 -3.87 2.71 -3.96
C LEU A 65 -4.01 4.23 -3.92
N VAL A 66 -3.37 4.85 -2.93
CA VAL A 66 -3.27 6.30 -2.83
C VAL A 66 -1.81 6.69 -2.88
N SER A 67 -1.44 7.46 -3.91
CA SER A 67 -0.09 8.01 -4.07
C SER A 67 -0.11 9.50 -3.73
N THR A 68 0.76 9.90 -2.80
CA THR A 68 0.96 11.30 -2.42
C THR A 68 2.43 11.65 -2.46
N LYS A 69 2.75 12.92 -2.70
CA LYS A 69 4.12 13.45 -2.60
C LYS A 69 4.55 13.78 -1.17
N SER A 70 3.65 13.63 -0.21
CA SER A 70 3.86 13.97 1.19
C SER A 70 2.94 13.15 2.08
N ASP A 71 3.38 12.86 3.29
CA ASP A 71 2.62 12.09 4.29
C ASP A 71 1.35 12.79 4.80
N THR A 72 1.18 14.06 4.43
CA THR A 72 -0.03 14.84 4.71
C THR A 72 -0.69 15.26 3.40
N PRO A 73 -2.01 15.06 3.23
CA PRO A 73 -2.88 14.21 4.06
C PRO A 73 -2.46 12.74 4.00
N SER A 74 -2.80 11.95 5.02
CA SER A 74 -2.52 10.51 4.99
C SER A 74 -3.40 9.80 3.98
N ALA A 75 -2.97 8.62 3.50
CA ALA A 75 -3.76 7.80 2.60
C ALA A 75 -5.15 7.49 3.18
N GLY A 76 -5.23 7.12 4.47
CA GLY A 76 -6.51 6.90 5.15
C GLY A 76 -7.40 8.15 5.24
N GLU A 77 -6.83 9.35 5.34
CA GLU A 77 -7.59 10.60 5.26
C GLU A 77 -8.18 10.81 3.86
N ILE A 78 -7.43 10.48 2.81
CA ILE A 78 -7.91 10.52 1.42
C ILE A 78 -9.03 9.50 1.18
N VAL A 79 -8.84 8.24 1.60
CA VAL A 79 -9.85 7.17 1.44
C VAL A 79 -11.17 7.55 2.10
N ARG A 80 -11.16 8.02 3.35
CA ARG A 80 -12.37 8.46 4.05
C ARG A 80 -13.09 9.61 3.37
N LYS A 81 -12.35 10.49 2.68
CA LYS A 81 -12.94 11.59 1.91
C LYS A 81 -13.48 11.10 0.57
N LEU A 82 -12.83 10.12 -0.04
CA LEU A 82 -13.29 9.47 -1.26
C LEU A 82 -14.62 8.74 -1.02
N GLU A 83 -14.75 7.97 0.06
CA GLU A 83 -16.01 7.31 0.49
C GLU A 83 -17.18 8.28 0.59
N GLN A 84 -16.95 9.52 1.04
CA GLN A 84 -18.00 10.55 1.16
C GLN A 84 -18.48 11.10 -0.19
N ILE A 85 -17.68 10.92 -1.25
CA ILE A 85 -17.96 11.39 -2.61
C ILE A 85 -18.55 10.26 -3.47
N LEU A 86 -18.22 9.02 -3.14
CA LEU A 86 -18.68 7.85 -3.87
C LEU A 86 -20.20 7.64 -3.72
N PRO A 87 -20.85 7.04 -4.74
CA PRO A 87 -22.23 6.58 -4.63
C PRO A 87 -22.41 5.65 -3.41
N GLY A 88 -23.55 5.75 -2.73
CA GLY A 88 -23.78 5.06 -1.45
C GLY A 88 -23.86 3.53 -1.50
N ASP A 89 -23.76 2.93 -2.68
CA ASP A 89 -23.63 1.50 -2.93
C ASP A 89 -22.18 1.02 -3.06
N LEU A 90 -21.20 1.94 -3.00
CA LEU A 90 -19.77 1.61 -3.06
C LEU A 90 -19.09 1.90 -1.72
N GLU A 91 -18.44 0.88 -1.16
CA GLU A 91 -17.73 0.94 0.11
C GLU A 91 -16.24 0.63 -0.12
N ILE A 92 -15.35 1.37 0.54
CA ILE A 92 -13.92 1.08 0.56
C ILE A 92 -13.61 0.49 1.93
N PHE A 93 -13.07 -0.72 1.96
CA PHE A 93 -12.59 -1.31 3.20
C PHE A 93 -11.14 -0.85 3.42
N PRO A 94 -10.83 -0.17 4.54
CA PRO A 94 -9.50 0.43 4.75
C PRO A 94 -8.41 -0.59 5.09
N GLY A 95 -8.78 -1.85 5.34
CA GLY A 95 -7.86 -2.94 5.68
C GLY A 95 -8.02 -4.12 4.73
N LEU A 96 -6.91 -4.77 4.45
CA LEU A 96 -6.84 -6.07 3.81
C LEU A 96 -6.95 -7.18 4.87
N PHE A 97 -7.73 -8.22 4.61
CA PHE A 97 -7.81 -9.39 5.50
C PHE A 97 -7.13 -10.62 4.91
N PRO A 98 -5.80 -10.59 4.66
CA PRO A 98 -5.10 -11.71 4.04
C PRO A 98 -4.93 -12.87 5.02
N SER A 99 -4.71 -14.06 4.45
CA SER A 99 -4.27 -15.20 5.26
C SER A 99 -2.86 -14.95 5.82
N ARG A 100 -2.54 -15.57 6.96
CA ARG A 100 -1.19 -15.50 7.55
C ARG A 100 -0.12 -15.95 6.55
N GLN A 101 -0.41 -17.05 5.85
CA GLN A 101 0.45 -17.59 4.80
C GLN A 101 0.76 -16.55 3.73
N ALA A 102 -0.26 -15.86 3.23
CA ALA A 102 -0.12 -14.86 2.18
C ALA A 102 0.89 -13.76 2.56
N ILE A 103 0.79 -13.23 3.79
CA ILE A 103 1.72 -12.19 4.26
C ILE A 103 3.14 -12.73 4.40
N TRP A 104 3.31 -13.92 4.96
CA TRP A 104 4.63 -14.54 5.03
C TRP A 104 5.22 -14.83 3.66
N ASP A 105 4.42 -15.28 2.70
CA ASP A 105 4.84 -15.52 1.33
C ASP A 105 5.30 -14.23 0.64
N PHE A 106 4.63 -13.11 0.91
CA PHE A 106 5.07 -11.78 0.46
C PHE A 106 6.38 -11.34 1.12
N ILE A 107 6.52 -11.49 2.45
CA ILE A 107 7.75 -11.15 3.19
C ILE A 107 8.95 -11.92 2.65
N LYS A 108 8.79 -13.21 2.33
CA LYS A 108 9.84 -14.06 1.74
C LYS A 108 10.33 -13.58 0.36
N ARG A 109 9.58 -12.70 -0.33
CA ARG A 109 10.02 -12.11 -1.60
C ARG A 109 10.94 -10.91 -1.43
N ALA A 110 11.04 -10.35 -0.23
CA ALA A 110 11.93 -9.23 0.04
C ALA A 110 13.41 -9.64 -0.09
N ASP A 111 14.24 -8.71 -0.54
CA ASP A 111 15.69 -8.91 -0.61
C ASP A 111 16.33 -8.81 0.78
N ASP A 112 15.84 -7.89 1.62
CA ASP A 112 16.15 -7.85 3.05
C ASP A 112 14.89 -7.64 3.88
N ILE A 113 14.92 -8.22 5.09
CA ILE A 113 13.93 -8.02 6.13
C ILE A 113 14.59 -7.15 7.21
N LEU A 114 14.07 -5.94 7.43
CA LEU A 114 14.60 -5.02 8.44
C LEU A 114 14.02 -5.32 9.81
N GLU A 115 12.70 -5.49 9.88
CA GLU A 115 11.94 -5.72 11.11
C GLU A 115 10.67 -6.49 10.77
N VAL A 116 10.29 -7.47 11.60
CA VAL A 116 8.96 -8.09 11.56
C VAL A 116 8.46 -8.23 12.99
N GLU A 117 7.33 -7.61 13.28
CA GLU A 117 6.64 -7.74 14.56
C GLU A 117 5.48 -8.72 14.40
N VAL A 118 5.46 -9.73 15.28
CA VAL A 118 4.43 -10.76 15.27
C VAL A 118 3.67 -10.77 16.59
N PHE A 119 2.42 -11.22 16.52
CA PHE A 119 1.61 -11.44 17.72
C PHE A 119 1.95 -12.81 18.33
N TYR A 120 2.68 -12.80 19.45
CA TYR A 120 3.10 -13.99 20.19
C TYR A 120 2.70 -13.89 21.67
N LYS A 121 2.05 -14.95 22.19
CA LYS A 121 1.60 -15.02 23.60
C LYS A 121 0.80 -13.77 24.07
N ASN A 122 -0.02 -13.22 23.19
CA ASN A 122 -0.80 -11.99 23.39
C ASN A 122 0.00 -10.69 23.49
N GLU A 123 1.24 -10.68 23.01
CA GLU A 123 2.10 -9.50 22.96
C GLU A 123 2.69 -9.34 21.55
N LEU A 124 2.96 -8.10 21.16
CA LEU A 124 3.76 -7.80 19.97
C LEU A 124 5.23 -7.99 20.32
N GLN A 125 5.92 -8.84 19.56
CA GLN A 125 7.34 -9.09 19.73
C GLN A 125 8.05 -9.16 18.37
N PRO A 126 9.30 -8.64 18.28
CA PRO A 126 10.14 -8.88 17.11
C PRO A 126 10.34 -10.38 16.90
N TYR A 127 10.20 -10.85 15.66
CA TYR A 127 10.26 -12.28 15.37
C TYR A 127 11.64 -12.90 15.68
N ASP A 128 12.71 -12.12 15.58
CA ASP A 128 14.10 -12.52 15.81
C ASP A 128 14.47 -12.60 17.29
N GLU A 129 13.66 -12.03 18.18
CA GLU A 129 13.82 -12.12 19.63
C GLU A 129 13.11 -13.33 20.25
N ILE A 130 12.31 -14.08 19.47
CA ILE A 130 11.57 -15.23 19.96
C ILE A 130 12.52 -16.43 20.11
N GLU A 131 12.93 -16.72 21.35
CA GLU A 131 13.87 -17.80 21.67
C GLU A 131 13.47 -19.17 21.08
N GLY A 132 14.41 -19.79 20.37
CA GLY A 132 14.29 -21.19 19.92
C GLY A 132 13.62 -21.38 18.56
N LEU A 133 13.37 -20.30 17.82
CA LEU A 133 12.78 -20.35 16.49
C LEU A 133 13.83 -20.17 15.39
N ASP A 134 13.91 -21.12 14.46
CA ASP A 134 14.54 -20.92 13.16
C ASP A 134 13.55 -20.17 12.26
N VAL A 135 14.02 -19.17 11.49
CA VAL A 135 13.19 -18.36 10.58
C VAL A 135 12.38 -19.24 9.62
N SER A 136 12.87 -20.43 9.30
CA SER A 136 12.18 -21.41 8.45
C SER A 136 10.99 -22.13 9.13
N GLU A 137 10.89 -22.09 10.47
CA GLU A 137 9.84 -22.74 11.27
C GLU A 137 8.74 -21.76 11.74
N VAL A 138 8.99 -20.46 11.70
CA VAL A 138 8.06 -19.38 12.16
C VAL A 138 6.97 -19.07 11.13
N VAL A 139 7.26 -19.40 9.87
CA VAL A 139 6.38 -19.10 8.75
C VAL A 139 5.06 -19.84 8.96
N ASP A 140 3.95 -19.08 8.87
CA ASP A 140 2.56 -19.55 8.94
C ASP A 140 2.01 -19.75 10.35
N GLU A 141 2.86 -19.76 11.36
CA GLU A 141 2.43 -19.93 12.76
C GLU A 141 1.91 -18.63 13.38
N TYR A 142 2.56 -17.50 13.08
CA TYR A 142 2.28 -16.22 13.73
C TYR A 142 1.59 -15.21 12.83
N ILE A 143 0.75 -14.36 13.43
CA ILE A 143 0.14 -13.21 12.77
C ILE A 143 1.21 -12.11 12.69
N VAL A 144 1.50 -11.66 11.48
CA VAL A 144 2.34 -10.50 11.24
C VAL A 144 1.50 -9.24 11.41
N GLU A 145 1.91 -8.37 12.32
CA GLU A 145 1.25 -7.09 12.61
C GLU A 145 2.00 -5.94 11.95
N ARG A 146 3.33 -6.08 11.81
CA ARG A 146 4.17 -5.17 11.04
C ARG A 146 5.31 -5.90 10.37
N ALA A 147 5.67 -5.47 9.17
CA ALA A 147 6.89 -5.87 8.50
C ALA A 147 7.50 -4.69 7.73
N ASP A 148 8.78 -4.42 7.95
CA ASP A 148 9.58 -3.46 7.19
C ASP A 148 10.59 -4.22 6.32
N LEU A 149 10.46 -4.01 5.00
CA LEU A 149 11.10 -4.82 3.97
C LEU A 149 11.85 -3.93 2.98
N ILE A 150 12.98 -4.41 2.48
CA ILE A 150 13.69 -3.81 1.35
C ILE A 150 13.56 -4.72 0.14
N PHE A 151 13.14 -4.13 -0.98
CA PHE A 151 13.23 -4.74 -2.30
C PHE A 151 14.25 -3.98 -3.13
N ARG A 152 15.09 -4.70 -3.87
CA ARG A 152 16.11 -4.15 -4.77
C ARG A 152 15.69 -4.35 -6.20
N ARG A 153 15.51 -3.25 -6.92
CA ARG A 153 15.17 -3.29 -8.34
C ARG A 153 15.85 -2.16 -9.07
N ASN A 154 16.42 -2.48 -10.24
CA ASN A 154 17.08 -1.49 -11.11
C ASN A 154 18.14 -0.62 -10.38
N GLY A 155 18.82 -1.21 -9.39
CA GLY A 155 19.85 -0.52 -8.61
C GLY A 155 19.30 0.43 -7.54
N GLN A 156 18.00 0.41 -7.27
CA GLN A 156 17.35 1.18 -6.21
C GLN A 156 16.81 0.27 -5.10
N GLU A 157 16.78 0.82 -3.90
CA GLU A 157 16.14 0.22 -2.74
C GLU A 157 14.74 0.81 -2.59
N ILE A 158 13.74 -0.06 -2.51
CA ILE A 158 12.34 0.28 -2.31
C ILE A 158 11.98 -0.16 -0.90
N LEU A 159 11.64 0.79 -0.03
CA LEU A 159 11.20 0.50 1.32
C LEU A 159 9.71 0.19 1.30
N VAL A 160 9.34 -0.97 1.82
CA VAL A 160 7.96 -1.43 1.89
C VAL A 160 7.62 -1.72 3.34
N THR A 161 6.57 -1.08 3.84
CA THR A 161 6.05 -1.31 5.18
C THR A 161 4.65 -1.92 5.06
N TYR A 162 4.47 -3.11 5.59
CA TYR A 162 3.15 -3.68 5.85
C TYR A 162 2.79 -3.42 7.32
N THR A 163 1.66 -2.78 7.58
CA THR A 163 1.17 -2.52 8.95
C THR A 163 -0.30 -2.14 8.91
N ASP A 164 -1.05 -2.45 9.98
CA ASP A 164 -2.48 -2.14 10.10
C ASP A 164 -3.27 -2.59 8.85
N GLU A 165 -2.99 -3.81 8.37
CA GLU A 165 -3.66 -4.38 7.19
C GLU A 165 -3.47 -3.57 5.88
N SER A 166 -2.47 -2.69 5.85
CA SER A 166 -2.18 -1.79 4.73
C SER A 166 -0.73 -1.94 4.27
N LEU A 167 -0.49 -1.66 2.99
CA LEU A 167 0.84 -1.67 2.38
C LEU A 167 1.25 -0.25 2.02
N ASN A 168 2.35 0.23 2.60
CA ASN A 168 2.99 1.48 2.26
C ASN A 168 4.27 1.21 1.46
N ILE A 169 4.39 1.82 0.29
CA ILE A 169 5.54 1.67 -0.61
C ILE A 169 6.21 3.03 -0.75
N GLN A 170 7.44 3.14 -0.26
CA GLN A 170 8.28 4.30 -0.42
C GLN A 170 9.32 4.01 -1.51
N ALA A 171 9.06 4.53 -2.70
CA ALA A 171 10.00 4.51 -3.82
C ALA A 171 10.53 5.93 -4.06
N GLU A 172 11.83 6.06 -4.35
CA GLU A 172 12.38 7.34 -4.78
C GLU A 172 11.77 7.75 -6.13
N ASP A 173 11.52 9.06 -6.31
CA ASP A 173 10.95 9.64 -7.52
C ASP A 173 11.95 9.49 -8.68
N THR A 174 11.88 8.36 -9.40
CA THR A 174 12.78 8.07 -10.52
C THR A 174 12.44 8.97 -11.70
N LYS A 175 13.35 9.92 -11.95
CA LYS A 175 13.41 10.68 -13.19
C LYS A 175 13.79 9.79 -14.38
N SER A 176 13.00 8.80 -14.75
CA SER A 176 13.13 8.06 -16.01
C SER A 176 11.90 7.20 -16.25
N GLY A 177 11.18 7.49 -17.33
CA GLY A 177 9.88 6.90 -17.64
C GLY A 177 9.89 5.45 -18.12
N ASP A 178 10.68 4.55 -17.53
CA ASP A 178 10.75 3.13 -17.96
C ASP A 178 10.75 2.10 -16.81
N VAL A 179 10.65 2.51 -15.55
CA VAL A 179 10.59 1.56 -14.44
C VAL A 179 9.53 1.99 -13.44
N ASN A 180 8.44 1.23 -13.37
CA ASN A 180 7.44 1.40 -12.32
C ASN A 180 7.72 0.39 -11.19
N ASP A 181 8.52 0.82 -10.21
CA ASP A 181 8.89 0.02 -9.05
C ASP A 181 7.72 -0.20 -8.09
N VAL A 182 6.87 0.82 -7.94
CA VAL A 182 5.60 0.71 -7.19
C VAL A 182 4.70 -0.34 -7.82
N GLU A 183 4.60 -0.37 -9.15
CA GLU A 183 3.80 -1.38 -9.86
C GLU A 183 4.36 -2.79 -9.65
N TYR A 184 5.67 -2.98 -9.67
CA TYR A 184 6.26 -4.29 -9.41
C TYR A 184 5.94 -4.81 -8.00
N ILE A 185 6.12 -3.96 -6.98
CA ILE A 185 5.75 -4.33 -5.61
C ILE A 185 4.24 -4.57 -5.50
N THR A 186 3.43 -3.75 -6.16
CA THR A 186 1.97 -3.92 -6.20
C THR A 186 1.61 -5.28 -6.80
N GLN A 187 2.17 -5.65 -7.94
CA GLN A 187 1.89 -6.93 -8.59
C GLN A 187 2.38 -8.12 -7.77
N LEU A 188 3.55 -7.99 -7.10
CA LEU A 188 4.03 -9.02 -6.18
C LEU A 188 3.05 -9.22 -5.03
N PHE A 189 2.61 -8.13 -4.42
CA PHE A 189 1.63 -8.18 -3.33
C PHE A 189 0.30 -8.76 -3.80
N GLU A 190 -0.18 -8.36 -4.98
CA GLU A 190 -1.37 -8.94 -5.61
C GLU A 190 -1.25 -10.45 -5.80
N ARG A 191 -0.09 -10.95 -6.25
CA ARG A 191 0.15 -12.38 -6.47
C ARG A 191 0.26 -13.19 -5.18
N GLU A 192 1.03 -12.69 -4.21
CA GLU A 192 1.31 -13.43 -2.98
C GLU A 192 0.23 -13.26 -1.92
N VAL A 193 -0.51 -12.14 -1.94
CA VAL A 193 -1.44 -11.77 -0.87
C VAL A 193 -2.90 -11.78 -1.32
N ILE A 194 -3.21 -11.14 -2.45
CA ILE A 194 -4.61 -10.94 -2.86
C ILE A 194 -5.18 -12.16 -3.59
N ALA A 195 -4.37 -12.84 -4.41
CA ALA A 195 -4.81 -13.99 -5.19
C ALA A 195 -4.85 -15.31 -4.39
N LYS A 196 -4.60 -15.29 -3.07
CA LYS A 196 -4.48 -16.47 -2.21
C LYS A 196 -5.70 -16.68 -1.31
#